data_AF-A0A3D5B1Z8-F1
#
_entry.id   AF-A0A3D5B1Z8-F1
#
_cell.length_a   1.000
_cell.length_b   1.000
_cell.length_c   1.000
_cell.angle_alpha   90.00
_cell.angle_beta   90.00
_cell.angle_gamma   90.00
#
_symmetry.space_group_name_H-M   'P 1'
#
loop_
_entity.id
_entity.type
_entity.pdbx_description
1 polymer ?
#
loop_
_entity_poly.entity_id
_entity_poly.type
_entity_poly.pdbx_seq_one_letter_code
_entity_poly.pdbx_strand_id
1 'polypeptide(L)'
;MNLRMTKREDASELILTVLIWSVASLLVMRLWLTVTGNPKVAIGDWHIAHVTEGGMLMLTGMMINLIFHGNKSRKMSAVVFGVGFGLFIDEIGKFVSSDNDYWFRPAIILIYVTFIVLFMIYRKLNKSNLKDSKTLLYCVLTKLEEVAEGDLETEEKKQLLKKIDTLIKMDGKGNSLTLALELRKVVEKMETKKDREKGKLYWWWDKTKIFSYKVFKRKLVKYLLAGYSVYFAIDKFIEGVEFLNSPEKIKGIVNFYSNYDFFGKTDLYMAGFKMIFDTISGGLFLLGWYYFLKKKRVRGVTYFRWGLLVNILLASVFKFYFEQFSGVFGLALAMGVFTLLGEYRKEIAG
;
A
#
# COMPACT_ATOMS: atom_id res chain seq x y z
N MET A 1 30.93 14.14 12.13
CA MET A 1 30.82 13.64 10.74
C MET A 1 29.35 13.71 10.34
N ASN A 2 28.92 14.71 9.55
CA ASN A 2 27.52 14.82 9.10
C ASN A 2 27.25 13.80 7.99
N LEU A 3 26.95 12.56 8.37
CA LEU A 3 26.49 11.49 7.47
C LEU A 3 25.08 11.81 6.98
N ARG A 4 24.97 12.70 5.99
CA ARG A 4 23.71 12.95 5.30
C ARG A 4 23.40 11.75 4.40
N MET A 5 22.47 10.90 4.83
CA MET A 5 21.98 9.76 4.05
C MET A 5 21.32 10.23 2.75
N THR A 6 21.73 9.66 1.62
CA THR A 6 21.15 9.93 0.30
C THR A 6 20.15 8.83 -0.04
N LYS A 7 18.92 9.24 -0.38
CA LYS A 7 17.85 8.31 -0.76
C LYS A 7 18.17 7.68 -2.13
N ARG A 8 17.98 6.36 -2.24
CA ARG A 8 18.06 5.64 -3.52
C ARG A 8 16.86 5.97 -4.43
N GLU A 9 17.07 5.89 -5.73
CA GLU A 9 16.03 6.12 -6.74
C GLU A 9 14.93 5.05 -6.71
N ASP A 10 15.32 3.78 -6.59
CA ASP A 10 14.46 2.60 -6.56
C ASP A 10 13.74 2.40 -5.21
N ALA A 11 14.03 3.20 -4.18
CA ALA A 11 13.53 2.99 -2.83
C ALA A 11 11.99 2.90 -2.74
N SER A 12 11.26 3.71 -3.50
CA SER A 12 9.78 3.64 -3.50
C SER A 12 9.26 2.36 -4.16
N GLU A 13 9.95 1.84 -5.18
CA GLU A 13 9.57 0.58 -5.85
C GLU A 13 9.82 -0.61 -4.94
N LEU A 14 10.95 -0.61 -4.20
CA LEU A 14 11.28 -1.68 -3.26
C LEU A 14 10.29 -1.74 -2.08
N ILE A 15 9.95 -0.59 -1.47
CA ILE A 15 8.95 -0.56 -0.39
C ILE A 15 7.56 -0.98 -0.89
N LEU A 16 7.19 -0.59 -2.10
CA LEU A 16 5.93 -1.05 -2.71
C LEU A 16 5.95 -2.57 -2.96
N THR A 17 7.09 -3.11 -3.39
CA THR A 17 7.27 -4.56 -3.61
C THR A 17 7.12 -5.33 -2.30
N VAL A 18 7.77 -4.88 -1.23
CA VAL A 18 7.60 -5.45 0.12
C VAL A 18 6.12 -5.43 0.50
N LEU A 19 5.45 -4.28 0.38
CA LEU A 19 4.04 -4.13 0.72
C LEU A 19 3.15 -5.13 -0.05
N ILE A 20 3.31 -5.22 -1.38
CA ILE A 20 2.50 -6.10 -2.23
C ILE A 20 2.68 -7.56 -1.83
N TRP A 21 3.93 -8.02 -1.69
CA TRP A 21 4.22 -9.42 -1.35
C TRP A 21 3.87 -9.77 0.10
N SER A 22 3.92 -8.81 1.01
CA SER A 22 3.46 -8.99 2.39
C SER A 22 1.95 -9.16 2.47
N VAL A 23 1.19 -8.31 1.76
CA VAL A 23 -0.26 -8.44 1.71
C VAL A 23 -0.65 -9.74 0.98
N ALA A 24 0.00 -10.05 -0.14
CA ALA A 24 -0.30 -11.26 -0.90
C ALA A 24 -0.05 -12.54 -0.08
N SER A 25 1.10 -12.65 0.57
CA SER A 25 1.42 -13.82 1.40
C SER A 25 0.48 -13.96 2.59
N LEU A 26 0.13 -12.86 3.28
CA LEU A 26 -0.86 -12.87 4.35
C LEU A 26 -2.23 -13.35 3.87
N LEU A 27 -2.72 -12.82 2.74
CA LEU A 27 -4.02 -13.23 2.20
C LEU A 27 -4.03 -14.69 1.75
N VAL A 28 -2.94 -15.15 1.12
CA VAL A 28 -2.76 -16.54 0.71
C VAL A 28 -2.73 -17.46 1.93
N MET A 29 -2.00 -17.10 2.98
CA MET A 29 -1.93 -17.89 4.22
C MET A 29 -3.31 -18.00 4.88
N ARG A 30 -4.03 -16.89 5.02
CA ARG A 30 -5.39 -16.90 5.59
C ARG A 30 -6.37 -17.72 4.76
N LEU A 31 -6.32 -17.60 3.44
CA LEU A 31 -7.16 -18.41 2.54
C LEU A 31 -6.82 -19.89 2.70
N TRP A 32 -5.53 -20.23 2.72
CA TRP A 32 -5.05 -21.59 2.91
C TRP A 32 -5.57 -22.18 4.22
N LEU A 33 -5.40 -21.49 5.35
CA LEU A 33 -5.88 -21.93 6.67
C LEU A 33 -7.40 -22.10 6.72
N THR A 34 -8.14 -21.20 6.07
CA THR A 34 -9.61 -21.28 5.99
C THR A 34 -10.07 -22.51 5.20
N VAL A 35 -9.43 -22.78 4.06
CA VAL A 35 -9.78 -23.91 3.17
C VAL A 35 -9.36 -25.26 3.77
N THR A 36 -8.24 -25.29 4.48
CA THR A 36 -7.67 -26.53 5.04
C THR A 36 -8.14 -26.84 6.46
N GLY A 37 -8.96 -25.96 7.07
CA GLY A 37 -9.52 -26.17 8.40
C GLY A 37 -8.50 -26.00 9.54
N ASN A 38 -7.55 -25.08 9.39
CA ASN A 38 -6.46 -24.82 10.35
C ASN A 38 -5.59 -26.06 10.67
N PRO A 39 -4.91 -26.64 9.67
CA PRO A 39 -4.05 -27.79 9.88
C PRO A 39 -2.90 -27.41 10.82
N LYS A 40 -2.71 -28.18 11.88
CA LYS A 40 -1.55 -28.04 12.76
C LYS A 40 -0.36 -28.71 12.08
N VAL A 41 0.61 -27.90 11.64
CA VAL A 41 1.91 -28.40 11.21
C VAL A 41 2.73 -28.63 12.49
N ALA A 42 2.66 -29.86 13.01
CA ALA A 42 3.39 -30.29 14.19
C ALA A 42 4.19 -31.56 13.89
N ILE A 43 5.44 -31.61 14.37
CA ILE A 43 6.28 -32.80 14.33
C ILE A 43 6.46 -33.26 15.78
N GLY A 44 5.73 -34.31 16.18
CA GLY A 44 5.67 -34.70 17.60
C GLY A 44 5.12 -33.57 18.47
N ASP A 45 5.84 -33.21 19.52
CA ASP A 45 5.47 -32.08 20.42
C ASP A 45 5.86 -30.70 19.87
N TRP A 46 6.58 -30.62 18.74
CA TRP A 46 7.10 -29.37 18.18
C TRP A 46 6.11 -28.77 17.20
N HIS A 47 5.57 -27.59 17.51
CA HIS A 47 4.86 -26.76 16.54
C HIS A 47 5.84 -25.75 15.93
N ILE A 48 6.05 -25.81 14.63
CA ILE A 48 6.79 -24.78 13.90
C ILE A 48 5.79 -23.65 13.62
N ALA A 49 5.99 -22.52 14.28
CA ALA A 49 5.18 -21.33 14.07
C ALA A 49 5.52 -20.70 12.71
N HIS A 50 4.51 -20.28 11.94
CA HIS A 50 4.74 -19.57 10.67
C HIS A 50 5.51 -18.26 10.90
N VAL A 51 5.51 -17.72 12.12
CA VAL A 51 6.36 -16.59 12.52
C VAL A 51 7.85 -16.90 12.34
N THR A 52 8.27 -18.15 12.59
CA THR A 52 9.66 -18.59 12.45
C THR A 52 10.04 -18.68 10.98
N GLU A 53 9.16 -19.25 10.16
CA GLU A 53 9.32 -19.29 8.70
C GLU A 53 9.35 -17.87 8.10
N GLY A 54 8.45 -17.02 8.56
CA GLY A 54 8.40 -15.60 8.19
C GLY A 54 9.69 -14.86 8.55
N GLY A 55 10.20 -15.05 9.77
CA GLY A 55 11.47 -14.50 10.22
C GLY A 55 12.67 -15.00 9.40
N MET A 56 12.71 -16.29 9.07
CA MET A 56 13.77 -16.87 8.23
C MET A 56 13.75 -16.33 6.80
N LEU A 57 12.56 -16.13 6.22
CA LEU A 57 12.41 -15.49 4.90
C LEU A 57 12.81 -14.00 4.96
N MET A 58 12.44 -13.26 6.00
CA MET A 58 12.90 -11.88 6.19
C MET A 58 14.43 -11.81 6.28
N LEU A 59 15.05 -12.70 7.07
CA LEU A 59 16.50 -12.81 7.17
C LEU A 59 17.12 -13.14 5.81
N THR A 60 16.56 -14.11 5.08
CA THR A 60 17.03 -14.50 3.74
C THR A 60 16.95 -13.32 2.77
N GLY A 61 15.84 -12.59 2.78
CA GLY A 61 15.69 -11.36 1.99
C GLY A 61 16.78 -10.34 2.32
N MET A 62 17.03 -10.06 3.60
CA MET A 62 18.11 -9.17 4.02
C MET A 62 19.49 -9.69 3.56
N MET A 63 19.76 -10.98 3.69
CA MET A 63 21.01 -11.60 3.26
C MET A 63 21.23 -11.46 1.76
N ILE A 64 20.20 -11.63 0.93
CA ILE A 64 20.29 -11.40 -0.52
C ILE A 64 20.78 -9.97 -0.81
N ASN A 65 20.24 -8.97 -0.11
CA ASN A 65 20.63 -7.57 -0.28
C ASN A 65 22.04 -7.25 0.25
N LEU A 66 22.53 -7.99 1.25
CA LEU A 66 23.89 -7.81 1.79
C LEU A 66 24.96 -8.53 0.96
N ILE A 67 24.64 -9.68 0.38
CA ILE A 67 25.61 -10.53 -0.33
C ILE A 67 25.75 -10.12 -1.79
N PHE A 68 24.65 -9.80 -2.47
CA PHE A 68 24.64 -9.63 -3.92
C PHE A 68 24.41 -8.17 -4.33
N HIS A 69 25.20 -7.70 -5.30
CA HIS A 69 25.03 -6.40 -5.93
C HIS A 69 23.91 -6.41 -6.98
N GLY A 70 23.56 -5.23 -7.49
CA GLY A 70 22.67 -5.11 -8.64
C GLY A 70 21.19 -4.97 -8.30
N ASN A 71 20.43 -4.51 -9.30
CA ASN A 71 19.00 -4.22 -9.16
C ASN A 71 18.17 -5.49 -8.95
N LYS A 72 18.55 -6.59 -9.62
CA LYS A 72 17.87 -7.88 -9.51
C LYS A 72 17.92 -8.44 -8.09
N SER A 73 19.10 -8.40 -7.46
CA SER A 73 19.29 -8.81 -6.06
C SER A 73 18.34 -8.05 -5.13
N ARG A 74 18.29 -6.72 -5.25
CA ARG A 74 17.45 -5.87 -4.39
C ARG A 74 15.95 -6.13 -4.58
N LYS A 75 15.52 -6.33 -5.82
CA LYS A 75 14.13 -6.69 -6.13
C LYS A 75 13.79 -8.05 -5.54
N MET A 76 14.65 -9.05 -5.71
CA MET A 76 14.47 -10.38 -5.12
C MET A 76 14.43 -10.30 -3.58
N SER A 77 15.36 -9.55 -2.99
CA SER A 77 15.39 -9.27 -1.55
C SER A 77 14.06 -8.70 -1.07
N ALA A 78 13.53 -7.68 -1.74
CA ALA A 78 12.25 -7.07 -1.38
C ALA A 78 11.07 -8.04 -1.50
N VAL A 79 11.07 -8.93 -2.49
CA VAL A 79 10.06 -9.99 -2.65
C VAL A 79 10.13 -10.97 -1.48
N VAL A 80 11.30 -11.57 -1.25
CA VAL A 80 11.51 -12.60 -0.23
C VAL A 80 11.25 -12.03 1.17
N PHE A 81 11.76 -10.82 1.43
CA PHE A 81 11.48 -10.09 2.67
C PHE A 81 9.99 -9.81 2.84
N GLY A 82 9.30 -9.36 1.79
CA GLY A 82 7.87 -9.09 1.82
C GLY A 82 7.05 -10.35 2.13
N VAL A 83 7.34 -11.47 1.46
CA VAL A 83 6.69 -12.76 1.77
C VAL A 83 6.91 -13.14 3.23
N GLY A 84 8.17 -13.07 3.70
CA GLY A 84 8.49 -13.37 5.09
C GLY A 84 7.75 -12.47 6.09
N PHE A 85 7.67 -11.17 5.81
CA PHE A 85 6.97 -10.21 6.67
C PHE A 85 5.46 -10.46 6.71
N GLY A 86 4.84 -10.84 5.59
CA GLY A 86 3.42 -11.17 5.55
C GLY A 86 3.07 -12.43 6.34
N LEU A 87 3.91 -13.47 6.29
CA LEU A 87 3.77 -14.65 7.14
C LEU A 87 3.99 -14.34 8.62
N PHE A 88 5.02 -13.53 8.92
CA PHE A 88 5.33 -13.10 10.27
C PHE A 88 4.16 -12.33 10.91
N ILE A 89 3.62 -11.34 10.20
CA ILE A 89 2.58 -10.46 10.76
C ILE A 89 1.22 -11.19 10.89
N ASP A 90 0.99 -12.28 10.16
CA ASP A 90 -0.26 -13.04 10.28
C ASP A 90 -0.40 -13.72 11.65
N GLU A 91 0.71 -14.11 12.27
CA GLU A 91 0.72 -14.74 13.60
C GLU A 91 0.80 -13.74 14.77
N ILE A 92 0.75 -12.43 14.52
CA ILE A 92 0.90 -11.41 15.57
C ILE A 92 -0.15 -11.55 16.69
N GLY A 93 -1.32 -12.15 16.38
CA GLY A 93 -2.36 -12.42 17.37
C GLY A 93 -1.86 -13.29 18.53
N LYS A 94 -1.17 -14.39 18.22
CA LYS A 94 -0.59 -15.30 19.21
C LYS A 94 0.32 -14.57 20.20
N PHE A 95 1.10 -13.59 19.74
CA PHE A 95 2.09 -12.90 20.56
C PHE A 95 1.55 -11.71 21.36
N VAL A 96 0.39 -11.19 20.96
CA VAL A 96 -0.24 -10.05 21.65
C VAL A 96 -1.33 -10.53 22.62
N SER A 97 -1.94 -11.69 22.36
CA SER A 97 -2.88 -12.33 23.26
C SER A 97 -2.18 -12.98 24.46
N SER A 98 -2.78 -12.94 25.64
CA SER A 98 -2.24 -13.61 26.84
C SER A 98 -2.34 -15.14 26.79
N ASP A 99 -3.20 -15.68 25.93
CA ASP A 99 -3.52 -17.10 25.80
C ASP A 99 -3.01 -17.73 24.48
N ASN A 100 -2.16 -17.01 23.74
CA ASN A 100 -1.64 -17.43 22.43
C ASN A 100 -2.75 -17.72 21.38
N ASP A 101 -3.84 -16.97 21.41
CA ASP A 101 -4.92 -17.06 20.45
C ASP A 101 -4.53 -16.50 19.06
N TYR A 102 -4.56 -17.36 18.05
CA TYR A 102 -4.34 -16.98 16.66
C TYR A 102 -5.40 -16.00 16.14
N TRP A 103 -6.64 -16.18 16.58
CA TRP A 103 -7.80 -15.42 16.11
C TRP A 103 -8.10 -14.20 16.97
N PHE A 104 -7.12 -13.77 17.79
CA PHE A 104 -7.25 -12.63 18.67
C PHE A 104 -7.64 -11.36 17.89
N ARG A 105 -8.90 -10.96 17.99
CA ARG A 105 -9.51 -9.92 17.14
C ARG A 105 -8.71 -8.60 17.10
N PRO A 106 -8.13 -8.09 18.21
CA PRO A 106 -7.32 -6.88 18.17
C PRO A 106 -6.08 -6.97 17.26
N ALA A 107 -5.57 -8.17 16.97
CA ALA A 107 -4.39 -8.37 16.13
C ALA A 107 -4.56 -7.79 14.72
N ILE A 108 -5.77 -7.85 14.16
CA ILE A 108 -6.01 -7.38 12.80
C ILE A 108 -5.91 -5.85 12.67
N ILE A 109 -6.18 -5.12 13.76
CA ILE A 109 -5.97 -3.67 13.83
C ILE A 109 -4.47 -3.38 13.65
N LEU A 110 -3.61 -4.14 14.33
CA LEU A 110 -2.16 -3.98 14.23
C LEU A 110 -1.66 -4.29 12.82
N ILE A 111 -2.14 -5.38 12.22
CA ILE A 111 -1.83 -5.74 10.82
C ILE A 111 -2.21 -4.58 9.89
N TYR A 112 -3.43 -4.07 10.02
CA TYR A 112 -3.95 -3.03 9.15
C TYR A 112 -3.19 -1.69 9.29
N VAL A 113 -2.96 -1.25 10.53
CA VAL A 113 -2.18 -0.03 10.81
C VAL A 113 -0.76 -0.15 10.26
N THR A 114 -0.14 -1.32 10.40
CA THR A 114 1.21 -1.59 9.87
C THR A 114 1.25 -1.39 8.35
N PHE A 115 0.29 -1.95 7.61
CA PHE A 115 0.22 -1.75 6.15
C PHE A 115 -0.10 -0.31 5.75
N ILE A 116 -0.94 0.41 6.51
CA ILE A 116 -1.16 1.84 6.28
C ILE A 116 0.14 2.62 6.44
N VAL A 117 0.90 2.38 7.50
CA VAL A 117 2.17 3.07 7.76
C VAL A 117 3.16 2.80 6.63
N LEU A 118 3.33 1.54 6.21
CA LEU A 118 4.16 1.17 5.07
C LEU A 118 3.71 1.87 3.78
N PHE A 119 2.40 1.92 3.51
CA PHE A 119 1.86 2.63 2.36
C PHE A 119 2.11 4.15 2.43
N MET A 120 2.00 4.76 3.60
CA MET A 120 2.31 6.18 3.82
C MET A 120 3.79 6.48 3.59
N ILE A 121 4.69 5.59 4.05
CA ILE A 121 6.12 5.67 3.77
C ILE A 121 6.35 5.61 2.25
N TYR A 122 5.81 4.61 1.55
CA TYR A 122 5.87 4.52 0.09
C TYR A 122 5.41 5.83 -0.58
N ARG A 123 4.25 6.36 -0.18
CA ARG A 123 3.69 7.58 -0.77
C ARG A 123 4.57 8.81 -0.52
N LYS A 124 5.19 8.92 0.66
CA LYS A 124 6.16 9.97 0.97
C LYS A 124 7.40 9.84 0.11
N LEU A 125 7.89 8.63 -0.09
CA LEU A 125 9.06 8.35 -0.93
C LEU A 125 8.79 8.63 -2.41
N ASN A 126 7.61 8.30 -2.94
CA ASN A 126 7.27 8.49 -4.35
C ASN A 126 7.19 9.98 -4.78
N LYS A 127 7.10 10.91 -3.82
CA LYS A 127 7.02 12.36 -4.09
C LYS A 127 8.37 13.07 -4.25
N SER A 128 9.50 12.38 -4.10
CA SER A 128 10.81 13.04 -4.11
C SER A 128 11.27 13.38 -5.53
N ASN A 129 11.40 14.67 -5.85
CA ASN A 129 12.13 15.12 -7.02
C ASN A 129 13.64 15.06 -6.75
N LEU A 130 14.40 14.50 -7.70
CA LEU A 130 15.86 14.60 -7.74
C LEU A 130 16.24 16.07 -7.96
N LYS A 131 16.51 16.80 -6.87
CA LYS A 131 16.84 18.24 -6.92
C LYS A 131 18.31 18.54 -6.65
N ASP A 132 19.10 17.54 -6.28
CA ASP A 132 20.44 17.70 -5.73
C ASP A 132 21.47 16.91 -6.56
N SER A 133 22.59 17.57 -6.92
CA SER A 133 23.65 17.00 -7.76
C SER A 133 24.24 15.73 -7.17
N LYS A 134 24.41 15.66 -5.84
CA LYS A 134 24.93 14.47 -5.16
C LYS A 134 23.99 13.28 -5.31
N THR A 135 22.68 13.50 -5.16
CA THR A 135 21.67 12.45 -5.36
C THR A 135 21.67 11.95 -6.80
N LEU A 136 21.79 12.86 -7.77
CA LEU A 136 21.86 12.52 -9.19
C LEU A 136 23.12 11.71 -9.53
N LEU A 137 24.27 12.05 -8.96
CA LEU A 137 25.50 11.27 -9.10
C LEU A 137 25.34 9.85 -8.56
N TYR A 138 24.76 9.66 -7.37
CA TYR A 138 24.46 8.30 -6.86
C TYR A 138 23.53 7.51 -7.77
N CYS A 139 22.55 8.17 -8.39
CA CYS A 139 21.65 7.51 -9.35
C CYS A 139 22.43 7.02 -10.59
N VAL A 140 23.32 7.86 -11.13
CA VAL A 140 24.19 7.48 -12.26
C VAL A 140 25.07 6.29 -11.88
N LEU A 141 25.78 6.37 -10.75
CA LEU A 141 26.66 5.30 -10.29
C LEU A 141 25.91 3.98 -10.05
N THR A 142 24.71 4.06 -9.46
CA THR A 142 23.87 2.86 -9.25
C THR A 142 23.43 2.24 -10.59
N LYS A 143 23.12 3.06 -11.60
CA LYS A 143 22.70 2.56 -12.92
C LYS A 143 23.87 1.95 -13.71
N LEU A 144 25.12 2.29 -13.39
CA LEU A 144 26.30 1.63 -13.96
C LEU A 144 26.45 0.17 -13.52
N GLU A 145 25.80 -0.26 -12.43
CA GLU A 145 25.72 -1.69 -12.09
C GLU A 145 25.12 -2.50 -13.25
N GLU A 146 24.09 -1.96 -13.92
CA GLU A 146 23.46 -2.64 -15.07
C GLU A 146 24.36 -2.65 -16.31
N VAL A 147 25.24 -1.65 -16.45
CA VAL A 147 26.28 -1.64 -17.48
C VAL A 147 27.30 -2.74 -17.21
N ALA A 148 27.74 -2.88 -15.96
CA ALA A 148 28.66 -3.94 -15.56
C ALA A 148 28.04 -5.35 -15.70
N GLU A 149 26.73 -5.49 -15.49
CA GLU A 149 25.98 -6.73 -15.75
C GLU A 149 25.72 -6.99 -17.26
N GLY A 150 26.09 -6.05 -18.13
CA GLY A 150 25.78 -6.10 -19.56
C GLY A 150 24.28 -6.14 -19.84
N ASP A 151 23.44 -5.59 -18.96
CA ASP A 151 21.97 -5.62 -19.05
C ASP A 151 21.37 -4.25 -19.42
N LEU A 152 22.19 -3.34 -19.95
CA LEU A 152 21.77 -1.99 -20.31
C LEU A 152 20.81 -2.01 -21.52
N GLU A 153 19.55 -1.63 -21.28
CA GLU A 153 18.55 -1.47 -22.34
C GLU A 153 18.73 -0.14 -23.10
N THR A 154 18.12 -0.03 -24.28
CA THR A 154 18.25 1.15 -25.16
C THR A 154 17.59 2.38 -24.54
N GLU A 155 16.38 2.21 -23.98
CA GLU A 155 15.71 3.29 -23.24
C GLU A 155 16.43 3.64 -21.93
N GLU A 156 17.06 2.67 -21.27
CA GLU A 156 17.83 2.92 -20.04
C GLU A 156 19.10 3.71 -20.32
N LYS A 157 19.83 3.38 -21.40
CA LYS A 157 20.99 4.15 -21.86
C LYS A 157 20.60 5.60 -22.13
N LYS A 158 19.48 5.84 -22.81
CA LYS A 158 18.97 7.18 -23.10
C LYS A 158 18.64 7.96 -21.84
N GLN A 159 17.99 7.32 -20.86
CA GLN A 159 17.70 7.94 -19.56
C GLN A 159 18.97 8.23 -18.75
N LEU A 160 19.95 7.33 -18.78
CA LEU A 160 21.23 7.49 -18.11
C LEU A 160 22.02 8.68 -18.69
N LEU A 161 22.13 8.77 -20.01
CA LEU A 161 22.77 9.92 -20.68
C LEU A 161 22.07 11.24 -20.33
N LYS A 162 20.73 11.27 -20.35
CA LYS A 162 19.96 12.46 -19.94
C LYS A 162 20.25 12.89 -18.49
N LYS A 163 20.40 11.93 -17.57
CA LYS A 163 20.78 12.21 -16.18
C LYS A 163 22.20 12.75 -16.07
N ILE A 164 23.15 12.20 -16.82
CA ILE A 164 24.53 12.69 -16.88
C ILE A 164 24.59 14.11 -17.45
N ASP A 165 23.87 14.38 -18.53
CA ASP A 165 23.77 15.74 -19.11
C ASP A 165 23.16 16.74 -18.13
N THR A 166 22.16 16.30 -17.33
CA THR A 166 21.57 17.12 -16.27
C THR A 166 22.58 17.39 -15.16
N LEU A 167 23.37 16.39 -14.77
CA LEU A 167 24.42 16.53 -13.76
C LEU A 167 25.50 17.53 -14.21
N ILE A 168 25.95 17.45 -15.46
CA ILE A 168 26.91 18.38 -16.06
C ILE A 168 26.38 19.82 -16.05
N LYS A 169 25.08 20.02 -16.31
CA LYS A 169 24.45 21.35 -16.25
C LYS A 169 24.30 21.89 -14.83
N MET A 170 24.09 21.01 -13.85
CA MET A 170 23.87 21.39 -12.45
C MET A 170 25.19 21.64 -11.70
N ASP A 171 26.26 20.95 -12.07
CA ASP A 171 27.53 20.98 -11.35
C ASP A 171 28.58 21.78 -12.14
N GLY A 172 28.83 23.03 -11.74
CA GLY A 172 29.64 23.97 -12.50
C GLY A 172 31.16 23.78 -12.35
N LYS A 173 31.65 23.19 -11.25
CA LYS A 173 33.09 22.99 -10.97
C LYS A 173 33.32 21.89 -9.92
N GLY A 174 34.30 21.00 -10.14
CA GLY A 174 34.79 20.04 -9.14
C GLY A 174 34.92 18.60 -9.65
N ASN A 175 35.34 17.68 -8.77
CA ASN A 175 35.59 16.26 -9.11
C ASN A 175 34.36 15.54 -9.68
N SER A 176 33.16 15.91 -9.24
CA SER A 176 31.89 15.36 -9.71
C SER A 176 31.60 15.67 -11.18
N LEU A 177 31.97 16.87 -11.66
CA LEU A 177 31.84 17.26 -13.06
C LEU A 177 32.81 16.45 -13.94
N THR A 178 34.07 16.32 -13.51
CA THR A 178 35.06 15.48 -14.21
C THR A 178 34.59 14.04 -14.32
N LEU A 179 34.09 13.47 -13.22
CA LEU A 179 33.52 12.12 -13.20
C LEU A 179 32.33 12.00 -14.16
N ALA A 180 31.40 12.97 -14.14
CA ALA A 180 30.24 12.96 -15.03
C ALA A 180 30.63 12.99 -16.51
N LEU A 181 31.61 13.81 -16.88
CA LEU A 181 32.13 13.91 -18.26
C LEU A 181 32.77 12.60 -18.73
N GLU A 182 33.57 11.95 -17.88
CA GLU A 182 34.18 10.66 -18.23
C GLU A 182 33.14 9.54 -18.30
N LEU A 183 32.19 9.49 -17.36
CA LEU A 183 31.09 8.53 -17.39
C LEU A 183 30.24 8.68 -18.65
N ARG A 184 30.01 9.91 -19.12
CA ARG A 184 29.29 10.17 -20.38
C ARG A 184 29.97 9.45 -21.55
N LYS A 185 31.28 9.64 -21.71
CA LYS A 185 32.08 9.02 -22.79
C LYS A 185 32.02 7.50 -22.73
N VAL A 186 32.08 6.94 -21.52
CA VAL A 186 32.00 5.49 -21.30
C VAL A 186 30.62 4.97 -21.72
N VAL A 187 29.54 5.54 -21.19
CA VAL A 187 28.16 5.10 -21.46
C VAL A 187 27.79 5.24 -22.93
N GLU A 188 28.26 6.29 -23.63
CA GLU A 188 28.02 6.46 -25.07
C GLU A 188 28.55 5.28 -25.90
N LYS A 189 29.71 4.73 -25.53
CA LYS A 189 30.38 3.64 -26.24
C LYS A 189 29.83 2.25 -25.89
N MET A 190 29.03 2.12 -24.83
CA MET A 190 28.50 0.82 -24.40
C MET A 190 27.44 0.30 -25.37
N GLU A 191 27.50 -0.99 -25.69
CA GLU A 191 26.46 -1.68 -26.44
C GLU A 191 25.18 -1.82 -25.61
N THR A 192 24.02 -1.81 -26.27
CA THR A 192 22.72 -1.97 -25.63
C THR A 192 22.10 -3.30 -26.01
N LYS A 193 21.34 -3.87 -25.08
CA LYS A 193 20.40 -4.94 -25.38
C LYS A 193 19.11 -4.36 -25.91
N LYS A 194 18.38 -5.18 -26.67
CA LYS A 194 16.99 -4.90 -27.04
C LYS A 194 16.18 -4.77 -25.75
N ASP A 195 15.38 -3.71 -25.65
CA ASP A 195 14.49 -3.49 -24.51
C ASP A 195 13.64 -4.74 -24.27
N ARG A 196 13.58 -5.24 -23.03
CA ARG A 196 12.70 -6.36 -22.72
C ARG A 196 11.27 -5.92 -22.96
N GLU A 197 10.53 -6.73 -23.72
CA GLU A 197 9.09 -6.57 -23.77
C GLU A 197 8.55 -6.74 -22.35
N LYS A 198 7.97 -5.68 -21.81
CA LYS A 198 7.35 -5.71 -20.48
C LYS A 198 6.32 -6.85 -20.48
N GLY A 199 6.54 -7.87 -19.64
CA GLY A 199 5.82 -9.15 -19.72
C GLY A 199 4.30 -9.00 -19.77
N LYS A 200 3.60 -10.03 -20.28
CA LYS A 200 2.12 -10.02 -20.50
C LYS A 200 1.31 -9.48 -19.31
N LEU A 201 1.78 -9.69 -18.08
CA LEU A 201 1.15 -9.18 -16.84
C LEU A 201 1.31 -7.65 -16.69
N TYR A 202 2.49 -7.10 -16.99
CA TYR A 202 2.71 -5.65 -17.06
C TYR A 202 1.94 -5.05 -18.23
N TRP A 203 1.90 -5.71 -19.39
CA TRP A 203 1.06 -5.30 -20.51
C TRP A 203 -0.43 -5.29 -20.13
N TRP A 204 -0.91 -6.28 -19.35
CA TRP A 204 -2.26 -6.30 -18.80
C TRP A 204 -2.48 -5.18 -17.78
N TRP A 205 -1.54 -4.89 -16.87
CA TRP A 205 -1.65 -3.81 -15.89
C TRP A 205 -1.58 -2.40 -16.51
N ASP A 206 -0.77 -2.23 -17.54
CA ASP A 206 -0.63 -0.97 -18.28
C ASP A 206 -1.83 -0.78 -19.24
N LYS A 207 -2.33 -1.88 -19.83
CA LYS A 207 -3.62 -1.88 -20.53
C LYS A 207 -4.80 -1.69 -19.60
N THR A 208 -4.84 -2.21 -18.37
CA THR A 208 -5.96 -1.94 -17.45
C THR A 208 -5.93 -0.50 -16.95
N LYS A 209 -4.75 0.10 -16.80
CA LYS A 209 -4.60 1.56 -16.68
C LYS A 209 -5.24 2.25 -17.89
N ILE A 210 -4.79 1.99 -19.12
CA ILE A 210 -5.30 2.59 -20.38
C ILE A 210 -6.79 2.27 -20.66
N PHE A 211 -7.26 1.09 -20.28
CA PHE A 211 -8.65 0.64 -20.43
C PHE A 211 -9.53 1.32 -19.38
N SER A 212 -9.06 1.47 -18.14
CA SER A 212 -9.74 2.35 -17.16
C SER A 212 -9.80 3.80 -17.65
N TYR A 213 -8.73 4.28 -18.32
CA TYR A 213 -8.64 5.65 -18.84
C TYR A 213 -9.60 5.92 -20.02
N LYS A 214 -9.84 4.94 -20.92
CA LYS A 214 -10.72 5.12 -22.10
C LYS A 214 -12.17 4.69 -21.87
N VAL A 215 -12.44 3.71 -21.02
CA VAL A 215 -13.79 3.15 -20.83
C VAL A 215 -14.64 4.00 -19.86
N PHE A 216 -14.00 4.73 -18.94
CA PHE A 216 -14.72 5.64 -18.04
C PHE A 216 -15.09 6.96 -18.72
N LYS A 217 -16.10 6.92 -19.60
CA LYS A 217 -16.81 8.13 -20.01
C LYS A 217 -17.27 8.89 -18.74
N ARG A 218 -17.22 10.22 -18.73
CA ARG A 218 -17.69 11.11 -17.63
C ARG A 218 -19.04 10.69 -17.00
N LYS A 219 -19.92 10.01 -17.76
CA LYS A 219 -21.20 9.48 -17.30
C LYS A 219 -21.06 8.28 -16.34
N LEU A 220 -20.07 7.41 -16.53
CA LEU A 220 -19.90 6.16 -15.76
C LEU A 220 -19.42 6.42 -14.33
N VAL A 221 -18.62 7.47 -14.10
CA VAL A 221 -18.18 7.89 -12.76
C VAL A 221 -19.37 8.28 -11.88
N LYS A 222 -20.40 8.93 -12.44
CA LYS A 222 -21.62 9.27 -11.71
C LYS A 222 -22.36 8.00 -11.24
N TYR A 223 -22.49 7.01 -12.12
CA TYR A 223 -23.14 5.74 -11.77
C TYR A 223 -22.34 4.93 -10.77
N LEU A 224 -21.02 4.92 -10.87
CA LEU A 224 -20.17 4.30 -9.86
C LEU A 224 -20.27 4.99 -8.50
N LEU A 225 -20.24 6.32 -8.46
CA LEU A 225 -20.42 7.08 -7.22
C LEU A 225 -21.78 6.79 -6.60
N ALA A 226 -22.83 6.73 -7.43
CA ALA A 226 -24.17 6.39 -6.98
C ALA A 226 -24.23 4.97 -6.45
N GLY A 227 -23.71 4.00 -7.21
CA GLY A 227 -23.62 2.60 -6.80
C GLY A 227 -22.86 2.42 -5.51
N TYR A 228 -21.69 3.06 -5.37
CA TYR A 228 -20.90 3.02 -4.13
C TYR A 228 -21.63 3.66 -2.96
N SER A 229 -22.26 4.83 -3.16
CA SER A 229 -22.98 5.53 -2.10
C SER A 229 -24.20 4.74 -1.64
N VAL A 230 -24.90 4.09 -2.57
CA VAL A 230 -26.03 3.19 -2.27
C VAL A 230 -25.54 1.94 -1.54
N TYR A 231 -24.48 1.28 -2.04
CA TYR A 231 -23.84 0.17 -1.35
C TYR A 231 -23.44 0.55 0.09
N PHE A 232 -22.76 1.68 0.26
CA PHE A 232 -22.34 2.18 1.57
C PHE A 232 -23.55 2.46 2.48
N ALA A 233 -24.59 3.10 1.96
CA ALA A 233 -25.80 3.37 2.73
C ALA A 233 -26.52 2.08 3.17
N ILE A 234 -26.61 1.09 2.27
CA ILE A 234 -27.20 -0.23 2.58
C ILE A 234 -26.35 -0.96 3.63
N ASP A 235 -25.02 -1.03 3.44
CA ASP A 235 -24.06 -1.63 4.39
C ASP A 235 -24.25 -1.02 5.79
N LYS A 236 -24.32 0.31 5.88
CA LYS A 236 -24.53 1.01 7.16
C LYS A 236 -25.94 0.84 7.73
N PHE A 237 -26.96 0.73 6.89
CA PHE A 237 -28.32 0.49 7.34
C PHE A 237 -28.45 -0.91 7.95
N ILE A 238 -27.94 -1.94 7.27
CA ILE A 238 -27.91 -3.32 7.77
C ILE A 238 -27.17 -3.36 9.10
N GLU A 239 -25.97 -2.78 9.17
CA GLU A 239 -25.18 -2.73 10.39
C GLU A 239 -25.91 -2.01 11.54
N GLY A 240 -26.61 -0.91 11.25
CA GLY A 240 -27.43 -0.19 12.22
C GLY A 240 -28.59 -1.03 12.76
N VAL A 241 -29.28 -1.78 11.89
CA VAL A 241 -30.35 -2.69 12.27
C VAL A 241 -29.82 -3.85 13.11
N GLU A 242 -28.72 -4.48 12.72
CA GLU A 242 -28.05 -5.53 13.48
C GLU A 242 -27.62 -5.05 14.88
N PHE A 243 -27.11 -3.82 14.95
CA PHE A 243 -26.73 -3.21 16.21
C PHE A 243 -27.94 -3.02 17.15
N LEU A 244 -29.04 -2.47 16.63
CA LEU A 244 -30.28 -2.26 17.39
C LEU A 244 -30.90 -3.58 17.87
N ASN A 245 -30.79 -4.62 17.05
CA ASN A 245 -31.28 -5.96 17.37
C ASN A 245 -30.35 -6.78 18.27
N SER A 246 -29.22 -6.23 18.72
CA SER A 246 -28.27 -6.91 19.60
C SER A 246 -28.53 -6.53 21.07
N PRO A 247 -29.25 -7.34 21.87
CA PRO A 247 -29.62 -6.97 23.23
C PRO A 247 -28.39 -6.76 24.13
N GLU A 248 -27.29 -7.47 23.87
CA GLU A 248 -26.04 -7.31 24.60
C GLU A 248 -25.35 -5.96 24.34
N LYS A 249 -25.38 -5.48 23.09
CA LYS A 249 -24.80 -4.17 22.72
C LYS A 249 -25.65 -3.03 23.30
N ILE A 250 -26.97 -3.17 23.22
CA ILE A 250 -27.93 -2.22 23.83
C ILE A 250 -27.76 -2.19 25.36
N LYS A 251 -27.69 -3.35 26.02
CA LYS A 251 -27.40 -3.44 27.46
C LYS A 251 -26.04 -2.83 27.80
N GLY A 252 -25.02 -3.01 26.96
CA GLY A 252 -23.72 -2.37 27.11
C GLY A 252 -23.78 -0.85 27.11
N ILE A 253 -24.59 -0.25 26.21
CA ILE A 253 -24.83 1.20 26.19
C ILE A 253 -25.55 1.67 27.45
N VAL A 254 -26.64 1.00 27.83
CA VAL A 254 -27.42 1.37 29.03
C VAL A 254 -26.52 1.32 30.26
N ASN A 255 -25.70 0.27 30.40
CA ASN A 255 -24.78 0.11 31.51
C ASN A 255 -23.67 1.17 31.53
N PHE A 256 -23.18 1.60 30.35
CA PHE A 256 -22.26 2.73 30.23
C PHE A 256 -22.88 4.03 30.77
N TYR A 257 -24.11 4.36 30.37
CA TYR A 257 -24.79 5.58 30.84
C TYR A 257 -25.16 5.51 32.34
N SER A 258 -25.45 4.31 32.85
CA SER A 258 -25.80 4.12 34.28
C SER A 258 -24.58 4.18 35.21
N ASN A 259 -23.41 3.71 34.78
CA ASN A 259 -22.25 3.55 35.65
C ASN A 259 -21.04 4.43 35.27
N TYR A 260 -21.11 5.20 34.17
CA TYR A 260 -20.00 5.99 33.60
C TYR A 260 -18.67 5.23 33.51
N ASP A 261 -18.74 3.91 33.34
CA ASP A 261 -17.57 3.06 33.22
C ASP A 261 -17.03 3.15 31.79
N PHE A 262 -16.20 4.17 31.57
CA PHE A 262 -15.52 4.48 30.30
C PHE A 262 -14.48 3.43 29.89
N PHE A 263 -14.34 2.29 30.59
CA PHE A 263 -13.39 1.23 30.20
C PHE A 263 -13.99 -0.19 30.13
N GLY A 264 -15.30 -0.36 30.36
CA GLY A 264 -15.88 -1.69 30.63
C GLY A 264 -15.86 -2.76 29.53
N LYS A 265 -15.86 -2.44 28.22
CA LYS A 265 -15.81 -3.45 27.13
C LYS A 265 -15.14 -2.92 25.84
N THR A 266 -14.02 -3.51 25.44
CA THR A 266 -13.26 -3.19 24.21
C THR A 266 -14.13 -3.22 22.95
N ASP A 267 -15.03 -4.20 22.82
CA ASP A 267 -15.98 -4.30 21.69
C ASP A 267 -16.87 -3.07 21.54
N LEU A 268 -17.31 -2.46 22.66
CA LEU A 268 -18.18 -1.28 22.64
C LEU A 268 -17.42 -0.05 22.12
N TYR A 269 -16.16 0.12 22.53
CA TYR A 269 -15.30 1.20 22.01
C TYR A 269 -15.03 1.02 20.52
N MET A 270 -14.70 -0.21 20.10
CA MET A 270 -14.44 -0.50 18.68
C MET A 270 -15.68 -0.22 17.82
N ALA A 271 -16.87 -0.61 18.29
CA ALA A 271 -18.13 -0.30 17.61
C ALA A 271 -18.41 1.20 17.58
N GLY A 272 -18.21 1.91 18.69
CA GLY A 272 -18.39 3.36 18.79
C GLY A 272 -17.47 4.13 17.85
N PHE A 273 -16.17 3.83 17.84
CA PHE A 273 -15.22 4.45 16.91
C PHE A 273 -15.55 4.15 15.46
N LYS A 274 -15.94 2.91 15.14
CA LYS A 274 -16.41 2.54 13.79
C LYS A 274 -17.58 3.43 13.36
N MET A 275 -18.63 3.53 14.19
CA MET A 275 -19.81 4.35 13.92
C MET A 275 -19.46 5.83 13.71
N ILE A 276 -18.56 6.39 14.52
CA ILE A 276 -18.11 7.79 14.37
C ILE A 276 -17.47 8.00 13.00
N PHE A 277 -16.49 7.18 12.62
CA PHE A 277 -15.77 7.35 11.35
C PHE A 277 -16.65 7.05 10.14
N ASP A 278 -17.56 6.10 10.25
CA ASP A 278 -18.56 5.82 9.22
C ASP A 278 -19.55 6.97 9.05
N THR A 279 -20.00 7.58 10.14
CA THR A 279 -20.86 8.78 10.10
C THR A 279 -20.16 9.96 9.44
N ILE A 280 -18.89 10.20 9.79
CA ILE A 280 -18.07 11.23 9.13
C ILE A 280 -17.94 10.94 7.63
N SER A 281 -17.68 9.68 7.26
CA SER A 281 -17.57 9.27 5.85
C SER A 281 -18.88 9.49 5.09
N GLY A 282 -20.02 9.09 5.69
CA GLY A 282 -21.36 9.30 5.14
C GLY A 282 -21.71 10.77 4.98
N GLY A 283 -21.42 11.61 5.98
CA GLY A 283 -21.60 13.06 5.91
C GLY A 283 -20.79 13.69 4.78
N LEU A 284 -19.55 13.26 4.57
CA LEU A 284 -18.72 13.69 3.45
C LEU A 284 -19.27 13.22 2.09
N PHE A 285 -19.88 12.05 2.00
CA PHE A 285 -20.56 11.60 0.78
C PHE A 285 -21.82 12.42 0.47
N LEU A 286 -22.60 12.78 1.49
CA LEU A 286 -23.75 13.68 1.33
C LEU A 286 -23.33 15.07 0.85
N LEU A 287 -22.27 15.65 1.45
CA LEU A 287 -21.67 16.90 0.97
C LEU A 287 -21.13 16.75 -0.46
N GLY A 288 -20.53 15.61 -0.77
CA GLY A 288 -20.11 15.23 -2.12
C GLY A 288 -21.25 15.34 -3.12
N TRP A 289 -22.37 14.67 -2.84
CA TRP A 289 -23.59 14.72 -3.66
C TRP A 289 -24.17 16.13 -3.76
N TYR A 290 -24.26 16.85 -2.65
CA TYR A 290 -24.76 18.23 -2.63
C TYR A 290 -23.99 19.13 -3.60
N TYR A 291 -22.66 19.15 -3.54
CA TYR A 291 -21.85 19.96 -4.45
C TYR A 291 -21.83 19.42 -5.87
N PHE A 292 -21.92 18.10 -6.04
CA PHE A 292 -21.99 17.46 -7.36
C PHE A 292 -23.28 17.84 -8.10
N LEU A 293 -24.43 17.85 -7.41
CA LEU A 293 -25.73 18.27 -7.93
C LEU A 293 -25.79 19.77 -8.23
N LYS A 294 -25.12 20.61 -7.41
CA LYS A 294 -24.94 22.06 -7.68
C LYS A 294 -23.98 22.37 -8.85
N LYS A 295 -23.65 21.40 -9.70
CA LYS A 295 -22.71 21.50 -10.83
C LYS A 295 -21.27 21.89 -10.41
N LYS A 296 -20.94 21.93 -9.11
CA LYS A 296 -19.59 22.18 -8.58
C LYS A 296 -18.80 20.86 -8.49
N ARG A 297 -18.60 20.22 -9.65
CA ARG A 297 -18.08 18.85 -9.77
C ARG A 297 -16.74 18.62 -9.07
N VAL A 298 -15.78 19.55 -9.20
CA VAL A 298 -14.45 19.44 -8.56
C VAL A 298 -14.57 19.37 -7.04
N ARG A 299 -15.42 20.22 -6.44
CA ARG A 299 -15.67 20.22 -4.99
C ARG A 299 -16.41 18.96 -4.57
N GLY A 300 -17.45 18.55 -5.28
CA GLY A 300 -18.19 17.31 -4.99
C GLY A 300 -17.27 16.08 -4.98
N VAL A 301 -16.45 15.92 -6.02
CA VAL A 301 -15.46 14.83 -6.10
C VAL A 301 -14.42 14.91 -4.97
N THR A 302 -14.05 16.12 -4.54
CA THR A 302 -13.11 16.29 -3.43
C THR A 302 -13.70 15.78 -2.10
N TYR A 303 -14.97 16.08 -1.81
CA TYR A 303 -15.66 15.55 -0.63
C TYR A 303 -15.83 14.03 -0.67
N PHE A 304 -16.18 13.44 -1.82
CA PHE A 304 -16.17 11.99 -1.98
C PHE A 304 -14.80 11.37 -1.69
N ARG A 305 -13.73 12.01 -2.16
CA ARG A 305 -12.37 11.54 -1.90
C ARG A 305 -11.99 11.64 -0.42
N TRP A 306 -12.43 12.69 0.27
CA TRP A 306 -12.22 12.80 1.72
C TRP A 306 -13.01 11.75 2.49
N GLY A 307 -14.28 11.51 2.14
CA GLY A 307 -15.08 10.44 2.76
C GLY A 307 -14.46 9.06 2.56
N LEU A 308 -13.98 8.76 1.36
CA LEU A 308 -13.27 7.51 1.08
C LEU A 308 -11.95 7.41 1.84
N LEU A 309 -11.22 8.52 2.03
CA LEU A 309 -9.99 8.52 2.83
C LEU A 309 -10.26 8.25 4.30
N VAL A 310 -11.30 8.85 4.88
CA VAL A 310 -11.72 8.57 6.26
C VAL A 310 -12.15 7.11 6.38
N ASN A 311 -12.93 6.62 5.42
CA ASN A 311 -13.37 5.23 5.42
C ASN A 311 -12.19 4.24 5.31
N ILE A 312 -11.27 4.46 4.38
CA ILE A 312 -10.08 3.62 4.20
C ILE A 312 -9.16 3.73 5.42
N LEU A 313 -8.77 4.92 5.85
CA LEU A 313 -7.72 5.06 6.86
C LEU A 313 -8.20 4.87 8.29
N LEU A 314 -9.47 5.15 8.58
CA LEU A 314 -10.00 5.17 9.95
C LEU A 314 -11.12 4.14 10.12
N ALA A 315 -12.20 4.23 9.36
CA ALA A 315 -13.34 3.31 9.56
C ALA A 315 -12.97 1.84 9.30
N SER A 316 -12.14 1.58 8.29
CA SER A 316 -11.71 0.23 7.93
C SER A 316 -10.95 -0.43 9.07
N VAL A 317 -10.15 0.32 9.85
CA VAL A 317 -9.42 -0.20 11.02
C VAL A 317 -10.36 -0.95 11.96
N PHE A 318 -11.49 -0.34 12.28
CA PHE A 318 -12.51 -0.91 13.15
C PHE A 318 -13.44 -1.88 12.42
N LYS A 319 -13.63 -1.72 11.11
CA LYS A 319 -14.33 -2.71 10.26
C LYS A 319 -13.63 -4.06 10.31
N PHE A 320 -12.30 -4.07 10.14
CA PHE A 320 -11.49 -5.28 10.20
C PHE A 320 -11.57 -5.98 11.56
N TYR A 321 -11.74 -5.25 12.66
CA TYR A 321 -11.91 -5.85 13.99
C TYR A 321 -13.10 -6.80 14.08
N PHE A 322 -14.24 -6.44 13.46
CA PHE A 322 -15.47 -7.25 13.48
C PHE A 322 -15.56 -8.21 12.30
N GLU A 323 -15.18 -7.76 11.10
CA GLU A 323 -15.40 -8.50 9.85
C GLU A 323 -14.19 -9.33 9.43
N GLN A 324 -13.04 -9.14 10.08
CA GLN A 324 -11.80 -9.84 9.79
C GLN A 324 -11.48 -9.83 8.28
N PHE A 325 -11.33 -11.01 7.67
CA PHE A 325 -10.95 -11.15 6.27
C PHE A 325 -12.01 -10.61 5.29
N SER A 326 -13.31 -10.64 5.62
CA SER A 326 -14.34 -10.15 4.70
C SER A 326 -14.26 -8.63 4.48
N GLY A 327 -13.69 -7.90 5.44
CA GLY A 327 -13.42 -6.45 5.32
C GLY A 327 -12.51 -6.08 4.14
N VAL A 328 -11.68 -7.02 3.65
CA VAL A 328 -10.78 -6.81 2.50
C VAL A 328 -11.55 -6.43 1.24
N PHE A 329 -12.72 -7.04 1.00
CA PHE A 329 -13.53 -6.77 -0.19
C PHE A 329 -14.07 -5.33 -0.18
N GLY A 330 -14.59 -4.89 0.96
CA GLY A 330 -15.06 -3.52 1.15
C GLY A 330 -13.93 -2.50 0.96
N LEU A 331 -12.76 -2.79 1.53
CA LEU A 331 -11.56 -1.96 1.38
C LEU A 331 -11.10 -1.88 -0.10
N ALA A 332 -11.01 -3.02 -0.78
CA ALA A 332 -10.59 -3.09 -2.18
C ALA A 332 -11.53 -2.26 -3.09
N LEU A 333 -12.83 -2.36 -2.83
CA LEU A 333 -13.85 -1.60 -3.53
C LEU A 333 -13.71 -0.09 -3.25
N ALA A 334 -13.52 0.31 -1.98
CA ALA A 334 -13.28 1.71 -1.60
C ALA A 334 -12.00 2.28 -2.25
N MET A 335 -10.90 1.51 -2.27
CA MET A 335 -9.65 1.88 -2.93
C MET A 335 -9.82 2.02 -4.45
N GLY A 336 -10.54 1.10 -5.08
CA GLY A 336 -10.90 1.17 -6.50
C GLY A 336 -11.65 2.46 -6.84
N VAL A 337 -12.69 2.80 -6.06
CA VAL A 337 -13.43 4.06 -6.27
C VAL A 337 -12.54 5.28 -5.99
N PHE A 338 -11.69 5.24 -4.96
CA PHE A 338 -10.79 6.35 -4.62
C PHE A 338 -9.79 6.66 -5.74
N THR A 339 -9.21 5.62 -6.36
CA THR A 339 -8.27 5.78 -7.49
C THR A 339 -8.96 6.36 -8.71
N LEU A 340 -10.12 5.82 -9.09
CA LEU A 340 -10.94 6.30 -10.21
C LEU A 340 -11.33 7.78 -10.04
N LEU A 341 -11.75 8.19 -8.84
CA LEU A 341 -12.08 9.59 -8.56
C LEU A 341 -10.87 10.52 -8.61
N GLY A 342 -9.68 10.01 -8.34
CA GLY A 342 -8.44 10.76 -8.45
C GLY A 342 -8.15 11.17 -9.88
N GLU A 343 -8.34 10.24 -10.81
CA GLU A 343 -8.17 10.49 -12.24
C GLU A 343 -9.30 11.37 -12.78
N TYR A 344 -10.56 11.06 -12.46
CA TYR A 344 -11.69 11.91 -12.86
C TYR A 344 -11.54 13.36 -12.40
N ARG A 345 -11.03 13.59 -11.18
CA ARG A 345 -10.75 14.94 -10.67
C ARG A 345 -9.74 15.70 -11.55
N LYS A 346 -8.70 15.04 -12.07
CA LYS A 346 -7.72 15.68 -12.97
C LYS A 346 -8.38 16.08 -14.28
N GLU A 347 -9.25 15.23 -14.83
CA GLU A 347 -9.95 15.48 -16.10
C GLU A 347 -10.98 16.62 -16.04
N ILE A 348 -11.60 16.86 -14.89
CA ILE A 348 -12.57 17.96 -14.71
C ILE A 348 -11.92 19.26 -14.19
N ALA A 349 -10.65 19.20 -13.77
CA ALA A 349 -9.91 20.34 -13.23
C ALA A 349 -8.88 20.90 -14.22
N GLY A 350 -8.42 20.08 -15.17
CA GLY A 350 -7.84 20.55 -16.43
C GLY A 350 -8.94 20.87 -17.43
#